data_AF-A0A1L5KRW9-F1
#
_entry.id   AF-A0A1L5KRW9-F1
#
_cell.length_a   1.000
_cell.length_b   1.000
_cell.length_c   1.000
_cell.angle_alpha   90.00
_cell.angle_beta   90.00
_cell.angle_gamma   90.00
#
_symmetry.space_group_name_H-M   'P 1'
#
loop_
_entity.id
_entity.type
_entity.pdbx_description
1 polymer ?
#
loop_
_entity_poly.entity_id
_entity_poly.type
_entity_poly.pdbx_seq_one_letter_code
_entity_poly.pdbx_strand_id
1 'polypeptide(L)'
;MIDIKNENIRVRTLNDNDFPLMLKWLTDERVLEFYGGRDKKYTLETLKEHYTEPWEDEVIRVIIEYNGQPIGYGQIYKMYDELYDDYHYPRSNDILFMVWTNLLVKLIIGAKA
;
A
#
# COMPACT_ATOMS: atom_id res chain seq x y z
N MET A 1 13.70 -3.79 -9.03
CA MET A 1 13.12 -2.47 -8.71
C MET A 1 12.03 -2.16 -9.72
N ILE A 2 10.86 -1.74 -9.26
CA ILE A 2 9.70 -1.35 -10.08
C ILE A 2 9.74 0.17 -10.30
N ASP A 3 9.54 0.60 -11.55
CA ASP A 3 9.23 1.99 -11.93
C ASP A 3 8.35 1.97 -13.18
N ILE A 4 7.04 1.98 -12.99
CA ILE A 4 6.02 1.94 -14.04
C ILE A 4 5.42 3.35 -14.16
N LYS A 5 5.33 3.86 -15.38
CA LYS A 5 4.77 5.18 -15.68
C LYS A 5 3.65 5.05 -16.70
N ASN A 6 2.50 5.64 -16.40
CA ASN A 6 1.38 5.75 -17.33
C ASN A 6 0.76 7.14 -17.19
N GLU A 7 0.98 7.99 -18.19
CA GLU A 7 0.53 9.39 -18.20
C GLU A 7 0.92 10.11 -16.90
N ASN A 8 -0.07 10.40 -16.06
CA ASN A 8 0.07 11.13 -14.81
C ASN A 8 0.37 10.22 -13.62
N ILE A 9 0.22 8.90 -13.76
CA ILE A 9 0.41 7.93 -12.68
C ILE A 9 1.80 7.30 -12.80
N ARG A 10 2.49 7.19 -11.67
CA ARG A 10 3.72 6.42 -11.55
C ARG A 10 3.66 5.50 -10.34
N VAL A 11 4.07 4.25 -10.51
CA VAL A 11 4.22 3.28 -9.43
C VAL A 11 5.70 2.92 -9.35
N ARG A 12 6.33 3.22 -8.22
CA ARG A 12 7.76 2.96 -8.02
C ARG A 12 8.01 2.21 -6.72
N THR A 13 9.13 1.48 -6.63
CA THR A 13 9.54 0.84 -5.38
C THR A 13 9.68 1.86 -4.24
N LEU A 14 9.20 1.47 -3.06
CA LEU A 14 9.38 2.19 -1.81
C LEU A 14 10.87 2.36 -1.50
N ASN A 15 11.28 3.52 -1.00
CA ASN A 15 12.63 3.74 -0.49
C ASN A 15 12.62 4.42 0.88
N ASP A 16 13.80 4.51 1.51
CA ASP A 16 13.96 5.03 2.87
C ASP A 16 13.49 6.48 3.07
N ASN A 17 13.49 7.29 2.00
CA ASN A 17 13.07 8.68 2.07
C ASN A 17 11.54 8.83 2.06
N ASP A 18 10.80 7.76 1.78
CA ASP A 18 9.33 7.77 1.77
C ASP A 18 8.74 7.55 3.17
N PHE A 19 9.50 6.97 4.11
CA PHE A 19 9.00 6.67 5.46
C PHE A 19 8.48 7.88 6.25
N PRO A 20 9.11 9.07 6.20
CA PRO A 20 8.54 10.26 6.83
C PRO A 20 7.15 10.62 6.27
N LEU A 21 6.94 10.43 4.95
CA LEU A 21 5.64 10.67 4.32
C LEU A 21 4.61 9.59 4.69
N MET A 22 5.03 8.33 4.72
CA MET A 22 4.17 7.23 5.18
C MET A 22 3.74 7.42 6.64
N LEU A 23 4.64 7.88 7.51
CA LEU A 23 4.31 8.19 8.90
C LEU A 23 3.23 9.27 8.98
N LYS A 24 3.33 10.32 8.16
CA LYS A 24 2.29 11.35 8.07
C LYS A 24 0.94 10.76 7.66
N TRP A 25 0.90 9.83 6.71
CA TRP A 25 -0.36 9.17 6.33
C TRP A 25 -0.90 8.27 7.44
N LEU A 26 -0.04 7.48 8.09
CA LEU A 26 -0.42 6.51 9.11
C LEU A 26 -0.58 7.11 10.52
N THR A 27 -0.55 8.44 10.62
CA THR A 27 -0.92 9.20 11.81
C THR A 27 -2.07 10.18 11.54
N ASP A 28 -2.54 10.25 10.29
CA ASP A 28 -3.71 11.04 9.91
C ASP A 28 -4.98 10.24 10.24
N GLU A 29 -5.80 10.76 11.16
CA GLU A 29 -7.03 10.10 11.59
C GLU A 29 -7.98 9.75 10.43
N ARG A 30 -7.96 10.55 9.35
CA ARG A 30 -8.79 10.33 8.16
C ARG A 30 -8.31 9.14 7.32
N VAL A 31 -7.05 8.75 7.47
CA VAL A 31 -6.49 7.53 6.88
C VAL A 31 -6.73 6.36 7.84
N LEU A 32 -6.50 6.57 9.13
CA LEU A 32 -6.66 5.56 10.18
C LEU A 32 -8.11 5.07 10.36
N GLU A 33 -9.09 5.90 10.01
CA GLU A 33 -10.50 5.52 9.93
C GLU A 33 -10.72 4.32 8.99
N PHE A 34 -9.92 4.21 7.93
CA PHE A 34 -10.05 3.18 6.91
C PHE A 34 -8.91 2.15 6.92
N TYR A 35 -7.77 2.46 7.57
CA TYR A 35 -6.59 1.59 7.56
C TYR A 35 -5.83 1.60 8.89
N GLY A 36 -5.65 0.44 9.51
CA GLY A 36 -4.80 0.26 10.70
C GLY A 36 -5.49 0.45 12.05
N GLY A 37 -6.70 1.00 12.07
CA GLY A 37 -7.44 1.31 13.30
C GLY A 37 -6.85 2.50 14.04
N ARG A 38 -7.72 3.36 14.60
CA ARG A 38 -7.35 4.61 15.28
C ARG A 38 -6.37 4.44 16.45
N ASP A 39 -6.23 3.23 16.96
CA ASP A 39 -5.42 2.91 18.14
C ASP A 39 -3.94 2.65 17.80
N LYS A 40 -3.58 2.48 16.51
CA LYS A 40 -2.18 2.29 16.11
C LYS A 40 -1.42 3.61 16.05
N LYS A 41 -0.50 3.79 17.01
CA LYS A 41 0.44 4.91 17.03
C LYS A 41 1.80 4.45 16.50
N TYR A 42 2.08 4.76 15.24
CA TYR A 42 3.39 4.51 14.66
C TYR A 42 4.40 5.59 15.07
N THR A 43 5.65 5.19 15.31
CA THR A 43 6.82 6.07 15.27
C THR A 43 7.57 5.80 13.96
N LEU A 44 8.53 6.66 13.59
CA LEU A 44 9.31 6.42 12.37
C LEU A 44 10.07 5.07 12.43
N GLU A 45 10.54 4.69 13.62
CA GLU A 45 11.28 3.45 13.87
C GLU A 45 10.37 2.23 13.72
N THR A 46 9.25 2.19 14.45
CA THR A 46 8.31 1.05 14.40
C THR A 46 7.65 0.92 13.03
N LEU A 47 7.47 2.05 12.32
CA LEU A 47 7.02 2.05 10.94
C LEU A 47 8.04 1.38 10.03
N LYS A 48 9.32 1.77 10.11
CA LYS A 48 10.38 1.19 9.30
C LYS A 48 10.49 -0.30 9.53
N GLU A 49 10.52 -0.74 10.79
CA GLU A 49 10.55 -2.16 11.15
C GLU A 49 9.40 -2.92 10.49
N HIS A 50 8.16 -2.46 10.67
CA HIS A 50 6.98 -3.13 10.11
C HIS A 50 6.98 -3.18 8.56
N TYR A 51 7.40 -2.10 7.91
CA TYR A 51 7.38 -1.98 6.45
C TYR A 51 8.68 -2.43 5.78
N THR A 52 9.64 -2.96 6.54
CA THR A 52 10.84 -3.64 6.02
C THR A 52 10.92 -5.11 6.45
N GLU A 53 9.98 -5.55 7.30
CA GLU A 53 9.90 -6.93 7.77
C GLU A 53 9.93 -7.91 6.57
N PRO A 54 10.81 -8.92 6.59
CA PRO A 54 10.84 -9.93 5.55
C PRO A 54 9.57 -10.77 5.65
N TRP A 55 8.96 -11.05 4.49
CA TRP A 55 7.86 -12.00 4.39
C TRP A 55 8.43 -13.33 3.90
N GLU A 56 7.73 -14.44 4.17
CA GLU A 56 8.14 -15.76 3.65
C GLU A 56 8.20 -15.76 2.12
N ASP A 57 7.27 -15.04 1.49
CA ASP A 57 7.21 -14.82 0.05
C ASP A 57 7.62 -13.40 -0.37
N GLU A 58 7.90 -13.24 -1.66
CA GLU A 58 8.28 -11.94 -2.24
C GLU A 58 7.14 -10.92 -2.11
N VAL A 59 7.37 -9.90 -1.27
CA VAL A 59 6.51 -8.71 -1.16
C VAL A 59 7.22 -7.51 -1.76
N ILE A 60 6.57 -6.89 -2.75
CA ILE A 60 7.04 -5.68 -3.39
C ILE A 60 6.24 -4.50 -2.85
N ARG A 61 6.96 -3.60 -2.17
CA ARG A 61 6.40 -2.38 -1.57
C ARG A 61 6.60 -1.21 -2.53
N VAL A 62 5.54 -0.46 -2.80
CA VAL A 62 5.52 0.61 -3.81
C VAL A 62 4.91 1.90 -3.28
N ILE A 63 5.34 3.00 -3.89
CA ILE A 63 4.72 4.32 -3.79
C ILE A 63 4.01 4.61 -5.10
N ILE A 64 2.78 5.11 -4.96
CA ILE A 64 1.94 5.58 -6.06
C ILE A 64 2.05 7.09 -6.09
N GLU A 65 2.43 7.63 -7.25
CA GLU A 65 2.54 9.05 -7.53
C GLU A 65 1.50 9.46 -8.58
N TYR A 66 0.93 10.66 -8.43
CA TYR A 66 0.13 11.33 -9.46
C TYR A 66 0.70 12.71 -9.74
N ASN A 67 0.96 13.03 -11.00
CA ASN A 67 1.66 14.25 -11.41
C ASN A 67 2.97 14.47 -10.64
N GLY A 68 3.71 13.39 -10.38
CA GLY A 68 4.98 13.42 -9.64
C GLY A 68 4.86 13.63 -8.13
N GLN A 69 3.64 13.72 -7.59
CA GLN A 69 3.39 13.80 -6.15
C GLN A 69 3.04 12.43 -5.59
N PRO A 70 3.73 11.92 -4.55
CA PRO A 70 3.33 10.69 -3.88
C PRO A 70 1.98 10.87 -3.20
N ILE A 71 1.06 9.96 -3.48
CA ILE A 71 -0.34 10.03 -3.04
C ILE A 71 -0.80 8.76 -2.31
N GLY A 72 -0.02 7.68 -2.40
CA GLY A 72 -0.36 6.45 -1.71
C GLY A 72 0.79 5.47 -1.64
N TYR A 73 0.57 4.46 -0.82
CA TYR A 73 1.42 3.29 -0.65
C TYR A 73 0.69 2.06 -1.20
N GLY A 74 1.45 1.08 -1.68
CA GLY A 74 0.97 -0.22 -2.15
C GLY A 74 1.88 -1.36 -1.71
N GLN A 75 1.29 -2.53 -1.45
CA GLN A 75 2.00 -3.80 -1.36
C GLN A 75 1.53 -4.69 -2.48
N ILE A 76 2.46 -5.40 -3.11
CA ILE A 76 2.21 -6.34 -4.17
C ILE A 76 2.87 -7.65 -3.74
N TYR A 77 2.08 -8.67 -3.48
CA TYR A 77 2.56 -10.00 -3.11
C TYR A 77 1.80 -11.05 -3.89
N LYS A 78 2.45 -12.18 -4.14
CA LYS A 78 1.83 -13.34 -4.76
C LYS A 78 0.82 -13.93 -3.78
N MET A 79 -0.35 -14.33 -4.27
CA MET A 79 -1.28 -15.12 -3.47
C MET A 79 -0.69 -16.50 -3.17
N TYR A 80 -0.59 -16.84 -1.90
CA TYR A 80 -0.31 -18.19 -1.39
C TYR A 80 -1.60 -18.84 -0.87
N ASP A 81 -1.58 -20.17 -0.69
CA ASP A 81 -2.79 -20.99 -0.51
C ASP A 81 -3.71 -20.52 0.62
N GLU A 82 -3.14 -20.05 1.74
CA GLU A 82 -3.92 -19.54 2.88
C GLU A 82 -4.71 -18.26 2.55
N LEU A 83 -4.16 -17.38 1.70
CA LEU A 83 -4.82 -16.13 1.32
C LEU A 83 -6.05 -16.34 0.41
N TYR A 84 -6.05 -17.40 -0.41
CA TYR A 84 -7.21 -17.70 -1.25
C TYR A 84 -8.45 -17.99 -0.39
N ASP A 85 -8.26 -18.69 0.72
CA ASP A 85 -9.35 -19.02 1.64
C ASP A 85 -9.77 -17.79 2.47
N ASP A 86 -8.82 -17.02 3.00
CA ASP A 86 -9.08 -15.81 3.80
C ASP A 86 -9.81 -14.71 3.03
N TYR A 87 -9.46 -14.51 1.75
CA TYR A 87 -10.08 -13.49 0.89
C TYR A 87 -11.21 -14.03 0.01
N HIS A 88 -11.59 -15.30 0.18
CA HIS A 88 -12.63 -15.98 -0.60
C HIS A 88 -12.44 -15.88 -2.13
N TYR A 89 -11.19 -15.93 -2.58
CA TYR A 89 -10.84 -15.83 -4.00
C TYR A 89 -10.77 -17.23 -4.63
N PRO A 90 -11.28 -17.45 -5.86
CA PRO A 90 -11.13 -18.73 -6.53
C PRO A 90 -9.65 -19.02 -6.79
N ARG A 91 -9.20 -20.22 -6.42
CA ARG A 91 -7.85 -20.70 -6.73
C ARG A 91 -7.64 -20.68 -8.24
N SER A 92 -6.57 -20.02 -8.68
CA SER A 92 -6.16 -19.97 -10.08
C SER A 92 -4.66 -20.25 -10.18
N ASN A 93 -4.21 -20.74 -11.33
CA ASN A 93 -2.78 -20.86 -11.62
C ASN A 93 -2.15 -19.50 -12.01
N ASP A 94 -2.95 -18.43 -12.06
CA ASP A 94 -2.47 -17.09 -12.37
C ASP A 94 -1.76 -16.48 -11.17
N ILE A 95 -0.73 -15.69 -11.43
CA ILE A 95 -0.06 -14.89 -10.39
C ILE A 95 -0.98 -13.71 -10.09
N LEU A 96 -1.79 -13.85 -9.04
CA LEU A 96 -2.60 -12.75 -8.53
C LEU A 96 -1.74 -11.89 -7.59
N PHE A 97 -1.73 -10.60 -7.86
CA PHE A 97 -1.10 -9.59 -7.02
C PHE A 97 -2.19 -8.78 -6.34
N MET A 98 -2.26 -8.85 -5.00
CA MET A 98 -3.08 -7.92 -4.24
C MET A 98 -2.39 -6.57 -4.17
N VAL A 99 -3.14 -5.47 -4.35
CA VAL A 99 -2.64 -4.10 -4.19
C VAL A 99 -3.48 -3.36 -3.16
N TRP A 100 -2.92 -3.12 -1.98
CA TRP A 100 -3.55 -2.28 -0.96
C TRP A 100 -3.19 -0.82 -1.18
N THR A 101 -4.09 -0.02 -1.73
CA THR A 101 -3.84 1.43 -1.91
C THR A 101 -4.68 2.26 -0.96
N ASN A 102 -4.05 3.22 -0.27
CA ASN A 102 -4.76 4.30 0.44
C ASN A 102 -5.56 5.21 -0.53
N LEU A 103 -5.39 5.05 -1.84
CA LEU A 103 -5.91 5.97 -2.85
C LEU A 103 -7.38 5.75 -3.24
N LEU A 104 -7.95 4.59 -2.92
CA LEU A 104 -9.33 4.28 -3.30
C LEU A 104 -10.39 4.81 -2.32
N VAL A 105 -10.00 5.24 -1.11
CA VAL A 105 -10.98 5.72 -0.13
C VAL A 105 -11.47 7.15 -0.42
N LYS A 106 -10.65 8.01 -1.05
CA LYS A 106 -11.05 9.40 -1.34
C LYS A 106 -11.43 9.72 -2.78
N LEU A 107 -11.01 8.93 -3.78
CA LEU A 107 -11.41 9.21 -5.16
C LEU A 107 -12.84 8.74 -5.50
N ILE A 108 -13.45 7.87 -4.69
CA ILE A 108 -14.85 7.44 -4.88
C ILE A 108 -15.85 8.25 -4.03
N ILE A 109 -15.42 8.93 -2.96
CA ILE A 109 -16.33 9.76 -2.12
C ILE A 109 -16.20 11.27 -2.43
N GLY A 110 -15.17 11.70 -3.16
CA GLY A 110 -14.98 13.11 -3.58
C GLY A 110 -15.37 13.43 -5.03
N ALA A 111 -15.77 12.44 -5.82
CA ALA A 111 -16.16 12.61 -7.22
C ALA A 111 -17.54 12.00 -7.48
N LYS A 112 -18.53 12.40 -6.69
CA LYS A 112 -19.92 12.52 -7.13
C LYS A 112 -20.64 13.55 -6.25
N ALA A 113 -21.01 14.64 -6.91
CA ALA A 113 -22.24 15.35 -6.59
C ALA A 113 -23.44 14.39 -6.61
#